data_AF-A0A918H883-F1
#
_entry.id   AF-A0A918H883-F1
#
_cell.length_a   1.000
_cell.length_b   1.000
_cell.length_c   1.000
_cell.angle_alpha   90.00
_cell.angle_beta   90.00
_cell.angle_gamma   90.00
#
_symmetry.space_group_name_H-M   'P 1'
#
loop_
_entity.id
_entity.type
_entity.pdbx_description
1 polymer ?
#
loop_
_entity_poly.entity_id
_entity_poly.type
_entity_poly.pdbx_seq_one_letter_code
_entity_poly.pdbx_strand_id
1 'polypeptide(L)'
;MSTSETPAAGMTTLPGAGTNWKADGRCREVDPDLFFPEVGTGQSSAAKAVCLSCEVRLECLEYALTHGEQGVWGGTTEGQRRAIRRTRRDQPEREPEVEDAKSQRNSVILQLTHAGLSAAEIADRLGCAARTVTRVRTSRRQEAAA
;
A
#
# COMPACT_ATOMS: atom_id res chain seq x y z
N MET A 1 45.68 29.46 -16.88
CA MET A 1 44.33 29.87 -17.28
C MET A 1 43.75 28.75 -18.13
N SER A 2 42.58 28.21 -17.75
CA SER A 2 41.91 26.98 -18.24
C SER A 2 41.96 25.87 -17.19
N THR A 3 40.87 25.20 -16.81
CA THR A 3 39.45 25.32 -17.15
C THR A 3 38.69 24.63 -16.01
N SER A 4 37.60 25.25 -15.56
CA SER A 4 36.64 24.66 -14.65
C SER A 4 36.01 23.42 -15.28
N GLU A 5 35.90 22.33 -14.50
CA GLU A 5 34.95 21.26 -14.79
C GLU A 5 34.00 21.11 -13.60
N THR A 6 32.81 21.65 -13.80
CA THR A 6 31.60 21.32 -13.04
C THR A 6 31.05 20.00 -13.58
N PRO A 7 30.75 18.98 -12.76
CA PRO A 7 29.90 17.90 -13.23
C PRO A 7 28.43 18.28 -13.06
N ALA A 8 27.71 18.06 -14.16
CA ALA A 8 26.33 18.42 -14.39
C ALA A 8 25.34 17.67 -13.48
N ALA A 9 24.26 18.38 -13.16
CA ALA A 9 23.04 17.81 -12.62
C ALA A 9 22.44 16.76 -13.57
N GLY A 10 21.78 15.76 -12.96
CA GLY A 10 20.56 15.16 -13.51
C GLY A 10 20.74 14.09 -14.58
N MET A 11 21.01 12.85 -14.15
CA MET A 11 20.60 11.67 -14.91
C MET A 11 19.60 10.89 -14.04
N THR A 12 18.30 11.14 -14.25
CA THR A 12 17.25 10.29 -13.69
C THR A 12 17.22 9.00 -14.49
N THR A 13 17.95 7.99 -14.02
CA THR A 13 17.85 6.62 -14.53
C THR A 13 16.47 6.07 -14.17
N LEU A 14 15.69 5.69 -15.18
CA LEU A 14 14.43 4.97 -15.00
C LEU A 14 14.74 3.54 -14.51
N PRO A 15 14.16 3.05 -13.41
CA PRO A 15 14.38 1.68 -12.96
C PRO A 15 13.52 0.73 -13.78
N GLY A 16 14.13 0.06 -14.75
CA GLY A 16 13.47 -0.94 -15.58
C GLY A 16 14.44 -1.98 -16.13
N ALA A 17 14.35 -3.19 -15.57
CA ALA A 17 14.89 -4.46 -16.06
C ALA A 17 16.42 -4.71 -15.92
N GLY A 18 16.79 -5.42 -14.84
CA GLY A 18 18.04 -6.18 -14.75
C GLY A 18 19.08 -5.69 -13.73
N THR A 19 18.81 -4.62 -12.99
CA THR A 19 19.73 -4.08 -11.98
C THR A 19 19.75 -4.94 -10.71
N ASN A 20 20.94 -5.37 -10.30
CA ASN A 20 21.17 -5.94 -8.97
C ASN A 20 21.00 -4.83 -7.93
N TRP A 21 19.74 -4.49 -7.61
CA TRP A 21 19.39 -3.43 -6.66
C TRP A 21 20.09 -3.58 -5.30
N LYS A 22 20.51 -4.79 -4.92
CA LYS A 22 21.31 -5.03 -3.70
C LYS A 22 22.67 -4.32 -3.75
N ALA A 23 23.23 -4.11 -4.95
CA ALA A 23 24.49 -3.39 -5.14
C ALA A 23 24.37 -1.89 -4.84
N ASP A 24 23.19 -1.31 -5.08
CA ASP A 24 22.89 0.11 -4.86
C ASP A 24 22.40 0.39 -3.41
N GLY A 25 22.50 -0.63 -2.53
CA GLY A 25 22.12 -0.51 -1.13
C GLY A 25 23.11 0.30 -0.31
N ARG A 26 22.66 1.38 0.33
CA ARG A 26 23.48 2.19 1.25
C ARG A 26 23.96 1.44 2.49
N CYS A 27 23.33 0.31 2.81
CA CYS A 27 23.78 -0.57 3.88
C CYS A 27 25.22 -1.07 3.69
N ARG A 28 25.75 -1.03 2.46
CA ARG A 28 27.13 -1.40 2.14
C ARG A 28 28.17 -0.37 2.59
N GLU A 29 27.73 0.86 2.89
CA GLU A 29 28.59 1.98 3.31
C GLU A 29 28.74 2.06 4.85
N VAL A 30 28.04 1.21 5.60
CA VAL A 30 28.01 1.22 7.06
C VAL A 30 28.24 -0.18 7.62
N ASP A 31 28.39 -0.28 8.94
CA ASP A 31 28.59 -1.55 9.63
C ASP A 31 27.37 -2.49 9.45
N PRO A 32 27.57 -3.73 8.96
CA PRO A 32 26.49 -4.71 8.82
C PRO A 32 25.82 -5.08 10.15
N ASP A 33 26.54 -5.04 11.28
CA ASP A 33 26.00 -5.43 12.59
C ASP A 33 24.89 -4.47 13.05
N LEU A 34 24.89 -3.24 12.53
CA LEU A 34 23.84 -2.25 12.77
C LEU A 34 22.45 -2.78 12.38
N PHE A 35 22.38 -3.62 11.33
CA PHE A 35 21.12 -4.15 10.81
C PHE A 35 20.61 -5.38 11.57
N PHE A 36 21.40 -5.94 12.49
CA PHE A 36 21.02 -7.08 13.31
C PHE A 36 21.02 -6.71 14.80
N PRO A 37 20.17 -5.75 15.23
CA PRO A 37 20.13 -5.32 16.61
C PRO A 37 19.62 -6.46 17.52
N GLU A 38 20.13 -6.50 18.75
CA GLU A 38 19.60 -7.39 19.78
C GLU A 38 18.11 -7.11 20.03
N VAL A 39 17.34 -8.17 20.24
CA VAL A 39 15.89 -8.09 20.44
C VAL A 39 15.61 -7.30 21.73
N GLY A 40 14.93 -6.17 21.62
CA GLY A 40 14.45 -5.38 22.76
C GLY A 40 15.32 -4.17 23.16
N THR A 41 16.45 -3.92 22.49
CA THR A 41 17.38 -2.83 22.86
C THR A 41 17.05 -1.46 22.24
N GLY A 42 16.05 -1.38 21.36
CA GLY A 42 15.71 -0.13 20.66
C GLY A 42 16.73 0.33 19.61
N GLN A 43 17.82 -0.42 19.40
CA GLN A 43 18.93 -0.09 18.50
C GLN A 43 18.56 -0.10 17.00
N SER A 44 17.33 -0.51 16.66
CA SER A 44 16.84 -0.50 15.27
C SER A 44 16.71 0.91 14.64
N SER A 45 16.73 1.98 15.43
CA SER A 45 16.55 3.36 14.93
C SER A 45 17.69 3.81 14.00
N ALA A 46 18.94 3.46 14.32
CA ALA A 46 20.10 3.83 13.52
C ALA A 46 20.09 3.12 12.15
N ALA A 47 19.83 1.82 12.11
CA ALA A 47 19.65 1.08 10.85
C ALA A 47 18.49 1.63 10.01
N LYS A 48 17.38 1.99 10.66
CA LYS A 48 16.24 2.61 9.98
C LYS A 48 16.60 3.94 9.34
N ALA A 49 17.39 4.78 10.01
CA ALA A 49 17.85 6.06 9.45
C ALA A 49 18.67 5.85 8.16
N VAL A 50 19.56 4.85 8.13
CA VAL A 50 20.29 4.47 6.91
C VAL A 50 19.34 4.00 5.82
N CYS A 51 18.35 3.16 6.16
CA CYS A 51 17.36 2.72 5.18
C CYS A 51 16.53 3.88 4.62
N LEU A 52 16.24 4.93 5.40
CA LEU A 52 15.39 6.04 4.96
C LEU A 52 16.00 6.85 3.81
N SER A 53 17.32 6.91 3.71
CA SER A 53 18.06 7.61 2.64
C SER A 53 18.47 6.69 1.48
N CYS A 54 18.10 5.41 1.52
CA CYS A 54 18.44 4.41 0.51
C CYS A 54 17.42 4.39 -0.62
N GLU A 55 17.89 4.45 -1.87
CA GLU A 55 17.03 4.49 -3.06
C GLU A 55 16.30 3.17 -3.31
N VAL A 56 16.98 2.04 -3.09
CA VAL A 56 16.44 0.67 -3.25
C VAL A 56 15.63 0.18 -2.04
N ARG A 57 15.16 1.09 -1.19
CA ARG A 57 14.46 0.75 0.06
C ARG A 57 13.19 -0.08 -0.19
N LEU A 58 12.45 0.24 -1.25
CA LEU A 58 11.17 -0.41 -1.56
C LEU A 58 11.39 -1.85 -2.05
N GLU A 59 12.33 -2.06 -2.95
CA GLU A 59 12.75 -3.36 -3.47
C GLU A 59 13.30 -4.24 -2.34
N CYS A 60 14.11 -3.64 -1.46
CA CYS A 60 14.64 -4.28 -0.26
C CYS A 60 13.53 -4.75 0.69
N LEU A 61 12.51 -3.90 0.91
CA LEU A 61 11.36 -4.26 1.75
C LEU A 61 10.56 -5.42 1.12
N GLU A 62 10.25 -5.35 -0.17
CA GLU A 62 9.43 -6.36 -0.84
C GLU A 62 10.14 -7.72 -0.87
N TYR A 63 11.44 -7.72 -1.11
CA TYR A 63 12.28 -8.91 -0.99
C TYR A 63 12.22 -9.51 0.42
N ALA A 64 12.39 -8.69 1.47
CA ALA A 64 12.35 -9.16 2.85
C ALA A 64 10.95 -9.62 3.32
N LEU A 65 9.88 -9.10 2.71
CA LEU A 65 8.51 -9.54 2.99
C LEU A 65 8.26 -10.97 2.48
N THR A 66 8.84 -11.31 1.33
CA THR A 66 8.70 -12.62 0.66
C THR A 66 9.68 -13.69 1.16
N HIS A 67 10.90 -13.31 1.54
CA HIS A 67 11.97 -14.25 1.90
C HIS A 67 12.13 -14.48 3.42
N GLY A 68 11.43 -13.72 4.26
CA GLY A 68 11.45 -13.94 5.71
C GLY A 68 12.79 -13.59 6.39
N GLU A 69 13.52 -12.63 5.83
CA GLU A 69 14.84 -12.21 6.30
C GLU A 69 14.84 -11.77 7.77
N GLN A 70 16.00 -11.85 8.44
CA GLN A 70 16.22 -11.43 9.83
C GLN A 70 16.82 -10.01 9.89
N GLY A 71 16.60 -9.29 10.99
CA GLY A 71 17.13 -7.93 11.16
C GLY A 71 16.31 -6.83 10.45
N VAL A 72 16.95 -5.68 10.22
CA VAL A 72 16.36 -4.48 9.62
C VAL A 72 16.51 -4.51 8.10
N TRP A 73 15.39 -4.55 7.39
CA TRP A 73 15.33 -4.56 5.93
C TRP A 73 14.31 -3.53 5.45
N GLY A 74 14.68 -2.72 4.45
CA GLY A 74 13.81 -1.68 3.90
C GLY A 74 13.24 -0.73 4.97
N GLY A 75 13.98 -0.47 6.05
CA GLY A 75 13.54 0.36 7.17
C GLY A 75 12.56 -0.31 8.15
N THR A 76 12.41 -1.63 8.10
CA THR A 76 11.49 -2.39 8.95
C THR A 76 12.22 -3.47 9.73
N THR A 77 11.81 -3.72 10.98
CA THR A 77 12.24 -4.90 11.73
C THR A 77 11.42 -6.14 11.33
N GLU A 78 11.86 -7.33 11.73
CA GLU A 78 11.11 -8.57 11.52
C GLU A 78 9.68 -8.48 12.09
N GLY A 79 9.52 -7.93 13.29
CA GLY A 79 8.20 -7.72 13.91
C GLY A 79 7.31 -6.79 13.08
N GLN A 80 7.87 -5.71 12.52
CA GLN A 80 7.14 -4.81 11.64
C GLN A 80 6.76 -5.49 10.31
N ARG A 81 7.65 -6.30 9.72
CA ARG A 81 7.33 -7.11 8.54
C ARG A 81 6.22 -8.13 8.81
N ARG A 82 6.21 -8.75 10.00
CA ARG A 82 5.12 -9.64 10.44
C ARG A 82 3.77 -8.89 10.53
N ALA A 83 3.77 -7.65 11.02
CA ALA A 83 2.57 -6.81 11.03
C ALA A 83 2.11 -6.46 9.60
N ILE A 84 3.02 -6.04 8.73
CA ILE A 84 2.72 -5.73 7.31
C ILE A 84 2.09 -6.94 6.61
N ARG A 85 2.64 -8.16 6.79
CA ARG A 85 2.08 -9.38 6.22
C ARG A 85 0.66 -9.68 6.73
N ARG A 86 0.39 -9.42 8.02
CA ARG A 86 -0.97 -9.54 8.57
C ARG A 86 -1.90 -8.51 7.94
N THR A 87 -1.49 -7.25 7.87
CA THR A 87 -2.29 -6.20 7.24
C THR A 87 -2.54 -6.48 5.76
N ARG A 88 -1.57 -6.99 4.99
CA ARG A 88 -1.77 -7.36 3.58
C ARG A 88 -2.67 -8.58 3.38
N ARG A 89 -2.79 -9.46 4.37
CA ARG A 89 -3.72 -10.60 4.34
C ARG A 89 -5.13 -10.18 4.76
N ASP A 90 -5.20 -9.29 5.75
CA ASP A 90 -6.47 -8.80 6.31
C ASP A 90 -7.03 -7.63 5.48
N GLN A 91 -6.20 -6.98 4.66
CA GLN A 91 -6.63 -6.37 3.41
C GLN A 91 -7.00 -7.54 2.52
N PRO A 92 -8.28 -7.88 2.30
CA PRO A 92 -8.60 -8.58 1.07
C PRO A 92 -7.88 -7.79 -0.01
N GLU A 93 -7.16 -8.49 -0.89
CA GLU A 93 -6.67 -7.90 -2.13
C GLU A 93 -7.76 -6.90 -2.55
N ARG A 94 -7.43 -5.60 -2.66
CA ARG A 94 -8.32 -4.73 -3.41
C ARG A 94 -8.32 -5.38 -4.77
N GLU A 95 -9.31 -6.23 -4.98
CA GLU A 95 -9.58 -6.93 -6.22
C GLU A 95 -9.37 -5.87 -7.29
N PRO A 96 -8.57 -6.13 -8.34
CA PRO A 96 -8.61 -5.23 -9.49
C PRO A 96 -10.09 -5.06 -9.81
N GLU A 97 -10.53 -3.81 -9.70
CA GLU A 97 -11.91 -3.37 -9.60
C GLU A 97 -12.89 -4.25 -10.39
N VAL A 98 -13.61 -5.16 -9.72
CA VAL A 98 -14.93 -5.59 -10.20
C VAL A 98 -15.92 -4.45 -9.91
N GLU A 99 -15.62 -3.27 -10.45
CA GLU A 99 -16.35 -2.02 -10.22
C GLU A 99 -17.60 -1.89 -11.10
N ASP A 100 -17.91 -2.81 -12.01
CA ASP A 100 -18.91 -2.48 -13.05
C ASP A 100 -20.36 -2.95 -12.81
N ALA A 101 -20.64 -3.88 -11.89
CA ALA A 101 -22.01 -4.42 -11.76
C ALA A 101 -22.71 -4.07 -10.43
N LYS A 102 -22.01 -4.27 -9.30
CA LYS A 102 -22.58 -4.07 -7.95
C LYS A 102 -22.59 -2.59 -7.56
N SER A 103 -21.51 -1.87 -7.88
CA SER A 103 -21.43 -0.41 -7.70
C SER A 103 -22.47 0.30 -8.57
N GLN A 104 -22.57 -0.11 -9.85
CA GLN A 104 -23.59 0.37 -10.79
C GLN A 104 -25.02 0.12 -10.27
N ARG A 105 -25.33 -1.09 -9.78
CA ARG A 105 -26.64 -1.39 -9.20
C ARG A 105 -26.96 -0.53 -7.98
N ASN A 106 -26.00 -0.34 -7.07
CA ASN A 106 -26.19 0.52 -5.90
C ASN A 106 -26.37 1.98 -6.28
N SER A 107 -25.64 2.47 -7.28
CA SER A 107 -25.80 3.83 -7.82
C SER A 107 -27.22 4.06 -8.36
N VAL A 108 -27.74 3.11 -9.16
CA VAL A 108 -29.11 3.19 -9.69
C VAL A 108 -30.16 3.13 -8.58
N ILE A 109 -29.96 2.30 -7.54
CA ILE A 109 -30.84 2.27 -6.36
C ILE A 109 -30.92 3.65 -5.69
N LEU A 110 -29.80 4.35 -5.56
CA LEU A 110 -29.73 5.66 -4.93
C LEU A 110 -30.35 6.74 -5.81
N GLN A 111 -30.09 6.72 -7.12
CA GLN A 111 -30.71 7.63 -8.09
C GLN A 111 -32.25 7.51 -8.05
N LEU A 112 -32.79 6.29 -8.10
CA LEU A 112 -34.24 6.07 -8.03
C LEU A 112 -34.80 6.43 -6.65
N THR A 113 -34.01 6.30 -5.59
CA THR A 113 -34.39 6.77 -4.25
C THR A 113 -34.52 8.29 -4.22
N HIS A 114 -33.59 9.03 -4.83
CA HIS A 114 -33.69 10.50 -4.94
C HIS A 114 -34.84 10.95 -5.84
N ALA A 115 -35.22 10.14 -6.84
CA ALA A 115 -36.41 10.35 -7.65
C ALA A 115 -37.74 10.07 -6.90
N GLY A 116 -37.69 9.67 -5.62
CA GLY A 116 -38.86 9.51 -4.76
C GLY A 116 -39.53 8.13 -4.82
N LEU A 117 -38.92 7.14 -5.49
CA LEU A 117 -39.51 5.81 -5.59
C LEU A 117 -39.43 5.05 -4.25
N SER A 118 -40.47 4.25 -3.97
CA SER A 118 -40.50 3.36 -2.82
C SER A 118 -39.51 2.20 -2.97
N ALA A 119 -39.15 1.56 -1.85
CA ALA A 119 -38.20 0.44 -1.89
C ALA A 119 -38.74 -0.77 -2.68
N ALA A 120 -40.07 -0.96 -2.73
CA ALA A 120 -40.72 -2.02 -3.48
C ALA A 120 -40.67 -1.75 -4.99
N GLU A 121 -40.93 -0.52 -5.43
CA GLU A 121 -40.87 -0.14 -6.86
C GLU A 121 -39.45 -0.23 -7.42
N ILE A 122 -38.44 0.18 -6.63
CA ILE A 122 -37.03 0.06 -7.04
C ILE A 122 -36.61 -1.41 -7.13
N ALA A 123 -37.09 -2.24 -6.20
CA ALA A 123 -36.82 -3.67 -6.15
C ALA A 123 -37.38 -4.39 -7.39
N ASP A 124 -38.65 -4.14 -7.69
CA ASP A 124 -39.35 -4.68 -8.87
C ASP A 124 -38.64 -4.25 -10.16
N ARG A 125 -38.35 -2.95 -10.32
CA ARG A 125 -37.70 -2.38 -11.50
C ARG A 125 -36.29 -2.90 -11.76
N LEU A 126 -35.55 -3.25 -10.70
CA LEU A 126 -34.18 -3.74 -10.81
C LEU A 126 -34.07 -5.27 -10.68
N GLY A 127 -35.20 -5.98 -10.56
CA GLY A 127 -35.23 -7.43 -10.35
C GLY A 127 -34.46 -7.86 -9.09
N CYS A 128 -34.46 -7.02 -8.05
CA CYS A 128 -33.76 -7.30 -6.80
C CYS A 128 -34.72 -7.29 -5.60
N ALA A 129 -34.31 -7.85 -4.46
CA ALA A 129 -35.17 -7.89 -3.29
C ALA A 129 -35.24 -6.51 -2.59
N ALA A 130 -36.41 -6.12 -2.05
CA ALA A 130 -36.61 -4.85 -1.33
C ALA A 130 -35.63 -4.64 -0.15
N ARG A 131 -35.24 -5.72 0.53
CA ARG A 131 -34.18 -5.71 1.57
C ARG A 131 -32.85 -5.14 1.08
N THR A 132 -32.51 -5.32 -0.20
CA THR A 132 -31.29 -4.78 -0.82
C THR A 132 -31.35 -3.26 -0.89
N VAL A 133 -32.49 -2.71 -1.31
CA VAL A 133 -32.72 -1.26 -1.41
C VAL A 133 -32.64 -0.61 -0.03
N THR A 134 -33.28 -1.20 0.98
CA THR A 134 -33.22 -0.71 2.36
C THR A 134 -31.79 -0.69 2.89
N ARG A 135 -31.02 -1.77 2.70
CA ARG A 135 -29.62 -1.84 3.13
C ARG A 135 -28.75 -0.74 2.50
N VAL A 136 -28.89 -0.49 1.20
CA VAL A 136 -28.14 0.56 0.49
C VAL A 136 -28.50 1.96 1.02
N ARG A 137 -29.78 2.22 1.29
CA ARG A 137 -30.23 3.48 1.90
C ARG A 137 -29.67 3.69 3.30
N THR A 138 -29.68 2.64 4.14
CA THR A 138 -29.17 2.72 5.51
C THR A 138 -27.66 2.92 5.54
N SER A 139 -26.91 2.23 4.68
CA SER A 139 -25.45 2.39 4.60
C SER A 139 -25.05 3.83 4.22
N ARG A 140 -25.74 4.45 3.25
CA ARG A 140 -25.50 5.87 2.90
C ARG A 140 -25.86 6.84 4.02
N ARG A 141 -26.91 6.57 4.80
CA ARG A 141 -27.25 7.40 5.97
C ARG A 141 -26.18 7.31 7.05
N GLN A 142 -25.58 6.14 7.24
CA GLN A 142 -24.49 5.94 8.19
C GLN A 142 -23.20 6.65 7.74
N GLU A 143 -22.87 6.61 6.44
CA GLU A 143 -21.74 7.35 5.87
C GLU A 143 -21.89 8.87 5.96
N ALA A 144 -23.11 9.41 5.77
CA ALA A 144 -23.36 10.85 5.86
C ALA A 144 -23.45 11.40 7.31
N ALA A 145 -23.52 10.50 8.31
CA ALA A 145 -23.62 10.84 9.72
C ALA A 145 -22.28 10.68 10.47
N ALA A 146 -21.23 10.20 9.80
CA ALA A 146 -19.88 10.01 10.31
C ALA A 146 -18.95 11.15 9.85
#